data_AF-A0A7Y3GGC9-F1
#
_entry.id   AF-A0A7Y3GGC9-F1
#
_cell.length_a   1.000
_cell.length_b   1.000
_cell.length_c   1.000
_cell.angle_alpha   90.00
_cell.angle_beta   90.00
_cell.angle_gamma   90.00
#
_symmetry.space_group_name_H-M   'P 1'
#
loop_
_entity.id
_entity.type
_entity.pdbx_description
1 polymer ?
#
loop_
_entity_poly.entity_id
_entity_poly.type
_entity_poly.pdbx_seq_one_letter_code
_entity_poly.pdbx_strand_id
1 'polypeptide(L)'
;GDSYHVFSWGFGRKSITALTYRAGEQPVLAGDGGWFWHPGEQAIRGFLFAEGMGIDVFEYTSRWDGATLVSDLVTYGTEGSEGHYEERWEFIGPDTYEWSLWARTGAGLEQAMSGTFQRKH
;
A
#
# COMPACT_ATOMS: atom_id res chain seq x y z
N GLY A 1 9.84 9.33 11.43
CA GLY A 1 9.26 8.69 12.61
C GLY A 1 8.91 7.28 12.21
N ASP A 2 9.18 6.30 13.06
CA ASP A 2 8.87 4.92 12.75
C ASP A 2 7.35 4.77 12.61
N SER A 3 6.91 3.99 11.63
CA SER A 3 5.52 3.57 11.48
C SER A 3 5.46 2.06 11.38
N TYR A 4 4.32 1.48 11.71
CA TYR A 4 4.11 0.05 11.58
C TYR A 4 2.66 -0.26 11.21
N HIS A 5 2.46 -1.44 10.62
CA HIS A 5 1.16 -1.93 10.25
C HIS A 5 0.80 -3.16 11.08
N VAL A 6 -0.48 -3.24 11.49
CA VAL A 6 -1.06 -4.42 12.12
C VAL A 6 -2.04 -5.04 11.14
N PHE A 7 -1.79 -6.29 10.76
CA PHE A 7 -2.61 -7.02 9.79
C PHE A 7 -3.51 -8.04 10.48
N SER A 8 -4.73 -8.19 9.98
CA SER A 8 -5.66 -9.22 10.41
C SER A 8 -6.37 -9.86 9.22
N TRP A 9 -6.62 -11.16 9.31
CA TRP A 9 -7.40 -11.88 8.31
C TRP A 9 -8.89 -11.66 8.54
N GLY A 10 -9.61 -11.36 7.45
CA GLY A 10 -11.06 -11.37 7.42
C GLY A 10 -11.65 -12.78 7.34
N PHE A 11 -12.98 -12.83 7.19
CA PHE A 11 -13.74 -14.08 7.17
C PHE A 11 -13.18 -15.09 6.16
N GLY A 12 -12.88 -16.29 6.63
CA GLY A 12 -12.35 -17.38 5.80
C GLY A 12 -11.01 -17.07 5.12
N ARG A 13 -10.23 -16.10 5.64
CA ARG A 13 -8.96 -15.62 5.04
C ARG A 13 -9.13 -15.12 3.59
N LYS A 14 -10.29 -14.56 3.28
CA LYS A 14 -10.60 -14.02 1.93
C LYS A 14 -10.21 -12.56 1.76
N SER A 15 -9.93 -11.87 2.86
CA SER A 15 -9.46 -10.49 2.88
C SER A 15 -8.43 -10.29 3.99
N ILE A 16 -7.62 -9.26 3.83
CA ILE A 16 -6.71 -8.74 4.85
C ILE A 16 -7.15 -7.32 5.17
N THR A 17 -7.21 -6.97 6.45
CA THR A 17 -7.30 -5.58 6.89
C THR A 17 -5.99 -5.16 7.52
N ALA A 18 -5.61 -3.91 7.33
CA ALA A 18 -4.43 -3.31 7.97
C ALA A 18 -4.83 -2.06 8.74
N LEU A 19 -4.23 -1.88 9.91
CA LEU A 19 -4.23 -0.62 10.65
C LEU A 19 -2.80 -0.09 10.64
N THR A 20 -2.65 1.18 10.30
CA THR A 20 -1.36 1.88 10.23
C THR A 20 -1.19 2.76 11.46
N TYR A 21 -0.08 2.60 12.18
CA TYR A 21 0.24 3.39 13.36
C TYR A 21 1.52 4.19 13.17
N ARG A 22 1.51 5.42 13.65
CA ARG A 22 2.74 6.20 13.91
C ARG A 22 3.28 5.78 15.27
N ALA A 23 4.54 5.35 15.32
CA ALA A 23 5.17 4.89 16.55
C ALA A 23 5.46 6.07 17.51
N GLY A 24 5.43 5.77 18.80
CA GLY A 24 5.65 6.70 19.91
C GLY A 24 5.33 6.00 21.24
N GLU A 25 5.45 6.71 22.37
CA GLU A 25 5.04 6.17 23.68
C GLU A 25 3.56 5.76 23.70
N GLN A 26 2.73 6.50 22.96
CA GLN A 26 1.34 6.18 22.67
C GLN A 26 1.17 6.15 21.15
N PRO A 27 1.11 4.96 20.52
CA PRO A 27 0.91 4.85 19.09
C PRO A 27 -0.42 5.50 18.66
N VAL A 28 -0.37 6.26 17.57
CA VAL A 28 -1.54 6.95 17.01
C VAL A 28 -1.94 6.27 15.71
N LEU A 29 -3.22 5.92 15.58
CA LEU A 29 -3.78 5.40 14.33
C LEU A 29 -3.67 6.51 13.27
N ALA A 30 -3.07 6.19 12.13
CA ALA A 30 -2.82 7.11 11.04
C ALA A 30 -3.44 6.65 9.71
N GLY A 31 -4.10 5.50 9.72
CA GLY A 31 -4.79 4.98 8.55
C GLY A 31 -5.30 3.56 8.77
N ASP A 32 -6.22 3.14 7.92
CA ASP A 32 -6.78 1.80 7.88
C ASP A 32 -7.07 1.39 6.43
N GLY A 33 -7.08 0.10 6.15
CA GLY A 33 -7.28 -0.39 4.80
C GLY A 33 -7.67 -1.85 4.74
N GLY A 34 -8.05 -2.28 3.54
CA GLY A 34 -8.46 -3.65 3.28
C GLY A 34 -8.09 -4.09 1.87
N TRP A 35 -7.69 -5.36 1.73
CA TRP A 35 -7.38 -6.01 0.46
C TRP A 35 -8.11 -7.34 0.36
N PHE A 36 -8.50 -7.73 -0.84
CA PHE A 36 -9.12 -9.02 -1.12
C PHE A 36 -8.75 -9.49 -2.53
N TRP A 37 -8.80 -10.80 -2.75
CA TRP A 37 -8.64 -11.38 -4.08
C TRP A 37 -9.94 -11.22 -4.87
N HIS A 38 -9.90 -10.51 -6.00
CA HIS A 38 -11.03 -10.36 -6.91
C HIS A 38 -10.96 -11.43 -8.02
N PRO A 39 -11.77 -12.50 -7.95
CA PRO A 39 -11.63 -13.65 -8.85
C PRO A 39 -11.97 -13.33 -10.31
N GLY A 40 -12.81 -12.32 -10.56
CA GLY A 40 -13.16 -11.89 -11.92
C GLY A 40 -12.06 -11.11 -12.63
N GLU A 41 -11.18 -10.45 -11.88
CA GLU A 41 -10.07 -9.65 -12.41
C GLU A 41 -8.73 -10.38 -12.32
N GLN A 42 -8.69 -11.49 -11.56
CA GLN A 42 -7.46 -12.20 -11.20
C GLN A 42 -6.41 -11.26 -10.59
N ALA A 43 -6.87 -10.36 -9.71
CA ALA A 43 -6.05 -9.34 -9.07
C ALA A 43 -6.41 -9.19 -7.59
N ILE A 44 -5.50 -8.60 -6.81
CA ILE A 44 -5.77 -8.15 -5.46
C ILE A 44 -6.33 -6.74 -5.56
N ARG A 45 -7.54 -6.52 -5.07
CA ARG A 45 -8.14 -5.19 -4.94
C ARG A 45 -8.03 -4.73 -3.51
N GLY A 46 -7.78 -3.45 -3.30
CA GLY A 46 -7.80 -2.91 -1.95
C GLY A 46 -8.02 -1.41 -1.89
N PHE A 47 -8.20 -0.93 -0.67
CA PHE A 47 -8.24 0.48 -0.35
C PHE A 47 -7.45 0.73 0.92
N LEU A 48 -6.92 1.95 1.07
CA LEU A 48 -6.34 2.45 2.30
C LEU A 48 -6.73 3.91 2.49
N PHE A 49 -7.20 4.23 3.68
CA PHE A 49 -7.37 5.59 4.14
C PHE A 49 -6.13 6.01 4.93
N ALA A 50 -5.63 7.21 4.68
CA ALA A 50 -4.48 7.76 5.40
C ALA A 50 -4.79 9.17 5.90
N GLU A 51 -4.32 9.48 7.10
CA GLU A 51 -4.44 10.82 7.66
C GLU A 51 -3.11 11.58 7.60
N GLY A 52 -3.19 12.88 7.25
CA GLY A 52 -2.08 13.83 7.35
C GLY A 52 -1.01 13.69 6.28
N MET A 53 -1.35 13.11 5.12
CA MET A 53 -0.46 12.99 3.95
C MET A 53 -0.89 13.84 2.75
N GLY A 54 -2.00 14.58 2.86
CA GLY A 54 -2.62 15.30 1.74
C GLY A 54 -3.32 14.36 0.73
N ILE A 55 -3.32 13.07 1.00
CA ILE A 55 -4.05 12.01 0.30
C ILE A 55 -4.94 11.35 1.36
N ASP A 56 -6.23 11.25 1.07
CA ASP A 56 -7.22 10.67 1.99
C ASP A 56 -7.47 9.20 1.64
N VAL A 57 -7.47 8.84 0.36
CA VAL A 57 -7.79 7.50 -0.12
C VAL A 57 -6.76 7.02 -1.13
N PHE A 58 -6.38 5.76 -1.01
CA PHE A 58 -5.61 5.00 -1.99
C PHE A 58 -6.47 3.82 -2.44
N GLU A 59 -6.70 3.67 -3.73
CA GLU A 59 -7.29 2.46 -4.32
C GLU A 59 -6.20 1.63 -4.99
N TYR A 60 -6.11 0.35 -4.64
CA TYR A 60 -5.09 -0.57 -5.10
C TYR A 60 -5.67 -1.59 -6.08
N THR A 61 -4.95 -1.81 -7.17
CA THR A 61 -5.07 -3.02 -7.99
C THR A 61 -3.69 -3.66 -8.10
N SER A 62 -3.48 -4.75 -7.38
CA SER A 62 -2.18 -5.41 -7.29
C SER A 62 -2.16 -6.76 -8.00
N ARG A 63 -1.01 -7.06 -8.60
CA ARG A 63 -0.72 -8.31 -9.31
C ARG A 63 0.72 -8.72 -9.06
N TRP A 64 0.98 -10.01 -9.19
CA TRP A 64 2.34 -10.53 -9.18
C TRP A 64 2.97 -10.44 -10.56
N ASP A 65 4.21 -9.99 -10.61
CA ASP A 65 5.10 -10.01 -11.77
C ASP A 65 6.41 -10.66 -11.35
N GLY A 66 6.52 -11.98 -11.58
CA GLY A 66 7.60 -12.78 -11.02
C GLY A 66 7.62 -12.74 -9.50
N ALA A 67 8.70 -12.20 -8.92
CA ALA A 67 8.88 -12.04 -7.47
C ALA A 67 8.42 -10.66 -6.95
N THR A 68 7.91 -9.80 -7.82
CA THR A 68 7.52 -8.43 -7.47
C THR A 68 6.00 -8.32 -7.39
N LEU A 69 5.49 -7.79 -6.28
CA LEU A 69 4.10 -7.34 -6.22
C LEU A 69 4.04 -5.93 -6.81
N VAL A 70 3.28 -5.77 -7.89
CA VAL A 70 3.07 -4.47 -8.53
C VAL A 70 1.64 -4.05 -8.26
N SER A 71 1.47 -2.85 -7.69
CA SER A 71 0.17 -2.23 -7.42
C SER A 71 -0.01 -0.99 -8.29
N ASP A 72 -1.07 -0.95 -9.06
CA ASP A 72 -1.58 0.29 -9.65
C ASP A 72 -2.41 1.02 -8.59
N LEU A 73 -2.09 2.30 -8.34
CA LEU A 73 -2.76 3.12 -7.35
C LEU A 73 -3.47 4.28 -8.01
N VAL A 74 -4.71 4.52 -7.58
CA VAL A 74 -5.39 5.81 -7.73
C VAL A 74 -5.51 6.44 -6.36
N THR A 75 -5.10 7.69 -6.24
CA THR A 75 -5.11 8.43 -4.97
C THR A 75 -6.07 9.58 -5.03
N TYR A 76 -6.82 9.81 -3.97
CA TYR A 76 -7.76 10.93 -3.85
C TYR A 76 -7.40 11.79 -2.63
N GLY A 77 -7.13 13.07 -2.85
CA GLY A 77 -6.89 14.04 -1.79
C GLY A 77 -8.17 14.73 -1.31
N THR A 78 -8.06 15.46 -0.20
CA THR A 78 -9.19 16.11 0.50
C THR A 78 -9.96 17.12 -0.35
N GLU A 79 -9.30 17.73 -1.32
CA GLU A 79 -9.92 18.70 -2.25
C GLU A 79 -10.37 18.06 -3.57
N GLY A 80 -10.42 16.72 -3.63
CA GLY A 80 -10.78 15.97 -4.84
C GLY A 80 -9.65 15.88 -5.86
N SER A 81 -8.40 16.17 -5.46
CA SER A 81 -7.24 15.94 -6.31
C SER A 81 -7.07 14.44 -6.57
N GLU A 82 -6.81 14.08 -7.83
CA GLU A 82 -6.57 12.70 -8.24
C GLU A 82 -5.10 12.54 -8.65
N GLY A 83 -4.50 11.42 -8.24
CA GLY A 83 -3.15 11.04 -8.62
C GLY A 83 -3.09 9.57 -9.04
N HIS A 84 -2.16 9.25 -9.93
CA HIS A 84 -1.93 7.89 -10.40
C HIS A 84 -0.50 7.47 -10.12
N TYR A 85 -0.34 6.33 -9.46
CA TYR A 85 0.96 5.81 -9.08
C TYR A 85 1.09 4.32 -9.41
N GLU A 86 2.32 3.84 -9.44
CA GLU A 86 2.66 2.44 -9.42
C GLU A 86 3.55 2.18 -8.21
N GLU A 87 3.13 1.25 -7.36
CA GLU A 87 3.92 0.77 -6.22
C GLU A 87 4.49 -0.60 -6.53
N ARG A 88 5.73 -0.85 -6.11
CA ARG A 88 6.40 -2.14 -6.30
C ARG A 88 7.00 -2.62 -4.99
N TRP A 89 6.73 -3.87 -4.64
CA TRP A 89 7.36 -4.58 -3.53
C TRP A 89 8.17 -5.74 -4.09
N GLU A 90 9.49 -5.64 -4.02
CA GLU A 90 10.42 -6.69 -4.43
C GLU A 90 10.91 -7.46 -3.20
N PHE A 91 10.54 -8.74 -3.10
CA PHE A 91 10.88 -9.56 -1.95
C PHE A 91 12.30 -10.12 -2.08
N ILE A 92 13.26 -9.44 -1.44
CA ILE A 92 14.69 -9.77 -1.48
C ILE A 92 15.12 -10.75 -0.37
N GLY A 93 14.20 -11.18 0.49
CA GLY A 93 14.44 -12.16 1.54
C GLY A 93 13.13 -12.64 2.20
N PRO A 94 13.20 -13.59 3.16
CA PRO A 94 12.01 -14.15 3.79
C PRO A 94 11.19 -13.11 4.59
N ASP A 95 11.86 -12.09 5.13
CA ASP A 95 11.25 -11.03 5.94
C ASP A 95 11.64 -9.62 5.47
N THR A 96 12.25 -9.48 4.28
CA THR A 96 12.77 -8.20 3.78
C THR A 96 12.27 -7.95 2.37
N TYR A 97 11.85 -6.72 2.09
CA TYR A 97 11.47 -6.29 0.76
C TYR A 97 11.94 -4.87 0.47
N GLU A 98 12.22 -4.61 -0.80
CA GLU A 98 12.40 -3.26 -1.32
C GLU A 98 11.05 -2.73 -1.80
N TRP A 99 10.74 -1.51 -1.39
CA TRP A 99 9.53 -0.79 -1.74
C TRP A 99 9.89 0.41 -2.62
N SER A 100 9.14 0.64 -3.67
CA SER A 100 9.24 1.85 -4.48
C SER A 100 7.88 2.34 -4.95
N LEU A 101 7.74 3.66 -5.04
CA LEU A 101 6.55 4.35 -5.54
C LEU A 101 6.95 5.21 -6.74
N TRP A 102 6.17 5.10 -7.81
CA TRP A 102 6.40 5.75 -9.09
C TRP A 102 5.17 6.56 -9.47
N ALA A 103 5.31 7.86 -9.69
CA ALA A 103 4.24 8.70 -10.20
C ALA A 103 4.05 8.45 -11.71
N ARG A 104 2.80 8.30 -12.16
CA ARG A 104 2.46 8.28 -13.58
C ARG A 104 2.33 9.70 -14.09
N THR A 105 3.23 10.10 -14.97
CA THR A 105 3.24 11.41 -15.63
C THR A 105 2.99 11.27 -17.13
N GLY A 106 2.77 12.39 -17.83
CA GLY A 106 2.67 12.38 -19.29
C GLY A 106 3.93 11.88 -20.02
N ALA A 107 5.10 11.87 -19.34
CA ALA A 107 6.36 11.38 -19.88
C ALA A 107 6.66 9.91 -19.51
N GLY A 108 5.81 9.27 -18.71
CA GLY A 108 6.01 7.91 -18.20
C GLY A 108 6.08 7.85 -16.67
N LEU A 109 6.72 6.80 -16.14
CA LEU A 109 6.90 6.60 -14.71
C LEU A 109 8.12 7.38 -14.19
N GLU A 110 7.90 8.17 -13.14
CA GLU A 110 8.96 8.88 -12.41
C GLU A 110 9.00 8.38 -10.97
N GLN A 111 10.18 7.98 -10.48
CA GLN A 111 10.30 7.46 -9.12
C GLN A 111 10.08 8.59 -8.10
N ALA A 112 9.03 8.45 -7.29
CA ALA A 112 8.69 9.42 -6.26
C ALA A 112 9.42 9.09 -4.95
N MET A 113 9.41 7.82 -4.54
CA MET A 113 9.95 7.39 -3.25
C MET A 113 10.44 5.94 -3.31
N SER A 114 11.31 5.56 -2.38
CA SER A 114 11.72 4.17 -2.15
C SER A 114 12.19 3.94 -0.72
N GLY A 115 12.22 2.67 -0.31
CA GLY A 115 12.75 2.26 0.98
C GLY A 115 12.93 0.76 1.09
N THR A 116 13.68 0.31 2.09
CA THR A 116 13.81 -1.11 2.43
C THR A 116 13.07 -1.36 3.73
N PHE A 117 12.23 -2.38 3.75
CA PHE A 117 11.36 -2.69 4.88
C PHE A 117 11.61 -4.12 5.36
N GLN A 118 11.49 -4.30 6.67
CA GLN A 118 11.60 -5.59 7.32
C GLN A 118 10.32 -5.91 8.08
N ARG A 119 9.79 -7.12 7.87
CA ARG A 119 8.68 -7.66 8.64
C ARG A 119 9.14 -7.88 10.09
N LYS A 120 8.41 -7.30 11.05
CA LYS A 120 8.59 -7.60 12.48
C LYS A 120 7.68 -8.76 12.87
N HIS A 121 8.22 -9.71 13.62
CA HIS A 121 7.51 -10.86 14.20
C HIS A 121 6.91 -10.51 15.55
#